data_AF-A0A3P1VZ22-F1
#
_entry.id   AF-A0A3P1VZ22-F1
#
_cell.length_a   1.000
_cell.length_b   1.000
_cell.length_c   1.000
_cell.angle_alpha   90.00
_cell.angle_beta   90.00
_cell.angle_gamma   90.00
#
_symmetry.space_group_name_H-M   'P 1'
#
loop_
_entity.id
_entity.type
_entity.pdbx_description
1 polymer ?
#
loop_
_entity_poly.entity_id
_entity_poly.type
_entity_poly.pdbx_seq_one_letter_code
_entity_poly.pdbx_strand_id
1 'polypeptide(L)'
;MNLEALLGLLEGQDLGALTSQIGGTEGQVKNGLEAALSAILAALNKNTDTEEGAQSLNRALETKHDGSILNNVIGYLSNPDLKDGEGILNHLFGSQTSNVAQAVSKTSGLDTNGTMKMLQMVAPLVLGALGQQKKQNNLDAGGLNALTSMLAGSLGGNEKASGMMGLVTNLLDANKDGNVMDDIMGMVGKFLSGK
;
A
#
# COMPACT_ATOMS: atom_id res chain seq x y z
N MET A 1 -5.49 -13.00 8.36
CA MET A 1 -6.12 -12.25 7.27
C MET A 1 -5.00 -11.45 6.60
N ASN A 2 -4.78 -11.60 5.30
CA ASN A 2 -3.76 -10.83 4.57
C ASN A 2 -4.36 -9.52 4.03
N LEU A 3 -3.51 -8.63 3.48
CA LEU A 3 -3.96 -7.35 2.95
C LEU A 3 -5.01 -7.56 1.85
N GLU A 4 -4.85 -8.53 0.95
CA GLU A 4 -5.85 -8.83 -0.09
C GLU A 4 -7.21 -9.23 0.48
N ALA A 5 -7.25 -9.94 1.62
CA ALA A 5 -8.51 -10.26 2.28
C ALA A 5 -9.15 -9.02 2.93
N LEU A 6 -8.34 -8.09 3.44
CA LEU A 6 -8.83 -6.78 3.88
C LEU A 6 -9.37 -5.99 2.68
N LEU A 7 -8.64 -5.92 1.56
CA LEU A 7 -9.09 -5.23 0.36
C LEU A 7 -10.37 -5.86 -0.21
N GLY A 8 -10.43 -7.18 -0.32
CA GLY A 8 -11.64 -7.88 -0.77
C GLY A 8 -12.85 -7.66 0.14
N LEU A 9 -12.63 -7.49 1.45
CA LEU A 9 -13.68 -7.11 2.40
C LEU A 9 -14.16 -5.68 2.14
N LEU A 10 -13.23 -4.74 1.96
CA LEU A 10 -13.52 -3.33 1.73
C LEU A 10 -14.09 -3.06 0.32
N GLU A 11 -13.81 -3.90 -0.68
CA GLU A 11 -14.34 -3.79 -2.04
C GLU A 11 -15.77 -4.34 -2.21
N GLY A 12 -16.26 -5.11 -1.22
CA GLY A 12 -17.56 -5.77 -1.26
C GLY A 12 -18.68 -5.01 -0.54
N GLN A 13 -19.40 -5.73 0.34
CA GLN A 13 -20.57 -5.22 1.07
C GLN A 13 -20.28 -4.05 2.02
N ASP A 14 -19.00 -3.84 2.40
CA ASP A 14 -18.61 -2.86 3.43
C ASP A 14 -18.30 -1.45 2.85
N LEU A 15 -18.31 -1.30 1.53
CA LEU A 15 -18.21 0.00 0.85
C LEU A 15 -19.35 0.95 1.25
N GLY A 16 -20.54 0.42 1.58
CA GLY A 16 -21.67 1.21 2.06
C GLY A 16 -21.43 1.87 3.43
N ALA A 17 -20.74 1.19 4.34
CA ALA A 17 -20.38 1.75 5.64
C ALA A 17 -19.31 2.83 5.49
N LEU A 18 -18.30 2.58 4.63
CA LEU A 18 -17.25 3.55 4.31
C LEU A 18 -17.81 4.81 3.65
N THR A 19 -18.65 4.66 2.62
CA THR A 19 -19.31 5.81 1.94
C THR A 19 -20.17 6.62 2.89
N SER A 20 -20.86 5.99 3.84
CA SER A 20 -21.64 6.68 4.87
C SER A 20 -20.79 7.52 5.84
N GLN A 21 -19.57 7.06 6.16
CA GLN A 21 -18.65 7.77 7.08
C GLN A 21 -17.86 8.87 6.39
N ILE A 22 -17.41 8.60 5.16
CA ILE A 22 -16.47 9.41 4.39
C ILE A 22 -17.21 10.44 3.53
N GLY A 23 -18.39 10.09 3.02
CA GLY A 23 -19.12 10.84 2.00
C GLY A 23 -18.63 10.54 0.58
N GLY A 24 -19.31 11.12 -0.40
CA GLY A 24 -19.05 10.89 -1.82
C GLY A 24 -19.75 9.65 -2.39
N THR A 25 -19.41 9.31 -3.63
CA THR A 25 -19.90 8.12 -4.33
C THR A 25 -19.02 6.90 -4.05
N GLU A 26 -19.57 5.70 -4.23
CA GLU A 26 -18.80 4.45 -4.11
C GLU A 26 -17.53 4.45 -4.97
N GLY A 27 -17.61 4.96 -6.21
CA GLY A 27 -16.45 5.08 -7.10
C GLY A 27 -15.37 6.01 -6.55
N GLN A 28 -15.74 7.17 -6.00
CA GLN A 28 -14.79 8.08 -5.36
C GLN A 28 -14.15 7.46 -4.12
N VAL A 29 -14.95 6.76 -3.30
CA VAL A 29 -14.43 6.06 -2.10
C VAL A 29 -13.49 4.93 -2.48
N LYS A 30 -13.81 4.15 -3.53
CA LYS A 30 -12.91 3.10 -4.04
C LYS A 30 -11.58 3.67 -4.51
N ASN A 31 -11.62 4.70 -5.37
CA ASN A 31 -10.40 5.35 -5.87
C ASN A 31 -9.59 5.98 -4.74
N GLY A 32 -10.26 6.58 -3.76
CA GLY A 32 -9.63 7.14 -2.57
C GLY A 32 -8.94 6.08 -1.73
N LEU A 33 -9.59 4.93 -1.52
CA LEU A 33 -9.04 3.82 -0.75
C LEU A 33 -7.74 3.32 -1.40
N GLU A 34 -7.75 3.05 -2.71
CA GLU A 34 -6.56 2.63 -3.46
C GLU A 34 -5.40 3.64 -3.34
N ALA A 35 -5.69 4.93 -3.50
CA ALA A 35 -4.70 6.00 -3.37
C ALA A 35 -4.19 6.16 -1.92
N ALA A 36 -5.08 6.04 -0.93
CA ALA A 36 -4.73 6.10 0.49
C ALA A 36 -3.82 4.95 0.90
N LEU A 37 -4.16 3.72 0.50
CA LEU A 37 -3.34 2.53 0.74
C LEU A 37 -1.94 2.68 0.14
N SER A 38 -1.88 3.12 -1.12
CA SER A 38 -0.61 3.37 -1.81
C SER A 38 0.25 4.39 -1.06
N ALA A 39 -0.35 5.51 -0.63
CA ALA A 39 0.36 6.54 0.11
C ALA A 39 0.85 6.05 1.49
N ILE A 40 -0.01 5.33 2.24
CA ILE A 40 0.31 4.80 3.57
C ILE A 40 1.46 3.79 3.48
N LEU A 41 1.41 2.87 2.51
CA LEU A 41 2.44 1.86 2.35
C LEU A 41 3.76 2.42 1.84
N ALA A 42 3.72 3.41 0.94
CA ALA A 42 4.90 4.12 0.53
C ALA A 42 5.58 4.84 1.71
N ALA A 43 4.80 5.47 2.60
CA ALA A 43 5.33 6.10 3.80
C ALA A 43 5.85 5.10 4.83
N LEU A 44 5.16 3.97 5.01
CA LEU A 44 5.64 2.88 5.88
C LEU A 44 6.98 2.36 5.38
N ASN A 45 7.10 2.04 4.09
CA ASN A 45 8.35 1.59 3.50
C ASN A 45 9.48 2.61 3.71
N LYS A 46 9.21 3.88 3.38
CA LYS A 46 10.18 4.97 3.57
C LYS A 46 10.61 5.11 5.04
N ASN A 47 9.69 4.96 5.98
CA ASN A 47 10.00 5.12 7.39
C ASN A 47 10.74 3.90 7.94
N THR A 48 10.51 2.70 7.42
CA THR A 48 11.24 1.49 7.83
C THR A 48 12.63 1.36 7.21
N ASP A 49 12.99 2.25 6.29
CA ASP A 49 14.35 2.31 5.73
C ASP A 49 15.41 2.72 6.77
N THR A 50 15.01 3.28 7.91
CA THR A 50 15.90 3.55 9.05
C THR A 50 15.63 2.59 10.21
N GLU A 51 16.68 2.31 11.00
CA GLU A 51 16.57 1.44 12.17
C GLU A 51 15.56 2.00 13.19
N GLU A 52 15.58 3.30 13.44
CA GLU A 52 14.68 3.96 14.38
C GLU A 52 13.22 3.88 13.93
N GLY A 53 12.96 4.04 12.63
CA GLY A 53 11.62 3.96 12.09
C GLY A 53 11.10 2.53 12.06
N ALA A 54 11.95 1.54 11.76
CA ALA A 54 11.62 0.13 11.91
C ALA A 54 11.30 -0.24 13.36
N GLN A 55 12.08 0.23 14.33
CA GLN A 55 11.80 0.03 15.76
C GLN A 55 10.53 0.77 16.23
N SER A 56 10.27 1.97 15.71
CA SER A 56 9.04 2.72 15.98
C SER A 56 7.81 1.95 15.51
N LEU A 57 7.83 1.46 14.27
CA LEU A 57 6.77 0.61 13.72
C LEU A 57 6.64 -0.68 14.55
N ASN A 58 7.75 -1.34 14.86
CA ASN A 58 7.74 -2.58 15.65
C ASN A 58 6.98 -2.42 16.98
N ARG A 59 7.24 -1.33 17.71
CA ARG A 59 6.53 -1.02 18.97
C ARG A 59 5.04 -0.77 18.75
N ALA A 60 4.67 -0.05 17.69
CA ALA A 60 3.27 0.19 17.36
C ALA A 60 2.52 -1.13 17.07
N LEU A 61 3.15 -2.04 16.33
CA LEU A 61 2.60 -3.36 15.99
C LEU A 61 2.51 -4.31 17.19
N GLU A 62 3.41 -4.18 18.17
CA GLU A 62 3.39 -5.00 19.39
C GLU A 62 2.36 -4.53 20.41
N THR A 63 2.11 -3.22 20.48
CA THR A 63 1.31 -2.62 21.56
C THR A 63 -0.14 -2.38 21.18
N LYS A 64 -0.40 -1.89 19.96
CA LYS A 64 -1.73 -1.38 19.59
C LYS A 64 -2.27 -1.94 18.27
N HIS A 65 -1.41 -2.21 17.31
CA HIS A 65 -1.83 -2.62 15.96
C HIS A 65 -1.39 -4.04 15.64
N ASP A 66 -1.74 -4.95 16.52
CA ASP A 66 -1.25 -6.33 16.57
C ASP A 66 -2.06 -7.31 15.70
N GLY A 67 -2.99 -6.78 14.91
CA GLY A 67 -3.96 -7.50 14.09
C GLY A 67 -5.34 -7.68 14.71
N SER A 68 -5.55 -7.35 15.99
CA SER A 68 -6.85 -7.53 16.67
C SER A 68 -8.00 -6.74 16.02
N ILE A 69 -7.71 -5.58 15.44
CA ILE A 69 -8.68 -4.77 14.68
C ILE A 69 -9.34 -5.55 13.53
N LEU A 70 -8.63 -6.52 12.95
CA LEU A 70 -9.11 -7.32 11.82
C LEU A 70 -10.15 -8.36 12.23
N ASN A 71 -10.29 -8.64 13.53
CA ASN A 71 -11.32 -9.56 14.03
C ASN A 71 -12.72 -8.94 13.97
N ASN A 72 -12.83 -7.60 13.87
CA ASN A 72 -14.10 -6.88 13.82
C ASN A 72 -14.00 -5.62 12.93
N VAL A 73 -13.63 -5.81 11.67
CA VAL A 73 -13.47 -4.70 10.71
C VAL A 73 -14.78 -3.92 10.54
N ILE A 74 -15.91 -4.60 10.40
CA ILE A 74 -17.23 -3.95 10.23
C ILE A 74 -17.58 -3.07 11.44
N GLY A 75 -17.37 -3.60 12.65
CA GLY A 75 -17.60 -2.82 13.88
C GLY A 75 -16.66 -1.62 14.00
N TYR A 76 -15.40 -1.78 13.59
CA TYR A 76 -14.46 -0.66 13.52
C TYR A 76 -14.88 0.40 12.49
N LEU A 77 -15.24 0.01 11.27
CA LEU A 77 -15.68 0.94 10.22
C LEU A 77 -16.96 1.69 10.62
N SER A 78 -17.82 1.05 11.41
CA SER A 78 -19.04 1.68 11.92
C SER A 78 -18.76 2.73 13.00
N ASN A 79 -17.67 2.57 13.76
CA ASN A 79 -17.27 3.51 14.82
C ASN A 79 -15.73 3.61 14.92
N PRO A 80 -15.08 4.29 13.95
CA PRO A 80 -13.63 4.30 13.87
C PRO A 80 -13.01 5.22 14.92
N ASP A 81 -11.89 4.79 15.50
CA ASP A 81 -11.04 5.67 16.31
C ASP A 81 -10.20 6.57 15.39
N LEU A 82 -10.75 7.72 15.03
CA LEU A 82 -10.08 8.69 14.16
C LEU A 82 -8.84 9.33 14.81
N LYS A 83 -8.76 9.37 16.14
CA LYS A 83 -7.60 9.93 16.85
C LYS A 83 -6.40 9.00 16.74
N ASP A 84 -6.65 7.70 16.82
CA ASP A 84 -5.62 6.70 16.55
C ASP A 84 -5.09 6.82 15.11
N GLY A 85 -6.00 6.91 14.15
CA GLY A 85 -5.67 7.20 12.75
C GLY A 85 -4.82 8.46 12.58
N GLU A 86 -5.21 9.57 13.19
CA GLU A 86 -4.46 10.83 13.17
C GLU A 86 -3.04 10.67 13.71
N GLY A 87 -2.88 9.97 14.84
CA GLY A 87 -1.57 9.70 15.44
C GLY A 87 -0.65 8.91 14.50
N ILE A 88 -1.19 7.89 13.82
CA ILE A 88 -0.48 7.11 12.82
C ILE A 88 -0.09 7.99 11.63
N LEU A 89 -1.03 8.76 11.06
CA LEU A 89 -0.74 9.65 9.93
C LEU A 89 0.33 10.68 10.26
N ASN A 90 0.35 11.21 11.49
CA ASN A 90 1.39 12.13 11.93
C ASN A 90 2.77 11.45 12.02
N HIS A 91 2.84 10.16 12.38
CA HIS A 91 4.09 9.40 12.33
C HIS A 91 4.52 9.09 10.89
N LEU A 92 3.57 8.77 10.02
CA LEU A 92 3.84 8.42 8.62
C LEU A 92 4.26 9.61 7.77
N PHE A 93 3.50 10.70 7.86
CA PHE A 93 3.62 11.84 6.96
C PHE A 93 4.06 13.13 7.66
N GLY A 94 3.90 13.22 8.99
CA GLY A 94 4.21 14.44 9.75
C GLY A 94 3.51 15.67 9.17
N SER A 95 4.28 16.72 8.91
CA SER A 95 3.79 17.96 8.30
C SER A 95 3.21 17.80 6.89
N GLN A 96 3.48 16.69 6.21
CA GLN A 96 2.98 16.41 4.87
C GLN A 96 1.57 15.79 4.86
N THR A 97 0.99 15.47 6.02
CA THR A 97 -0.33 14.81 6.11
C THR A 97 -1.40 15.54 5.28
N SER A 98 -1.47 16.88 5.37
CA SER A 98 -2.42 17.69 4.59
C SER A 98 -2.14 17.64 3.08
N ASN A 99 -0.87 17.63 2.67
CA ASN A 99 -0.48 17.56 1.27
C ASN A 99 -0.84 16.20 0.66
N VAL A 100 -0.62 15.12 1.41
CA VAL A 100 -1.01 13.76 1.02
C VAL A 100 -2.52 13.65 0.87
N ALA A 101 -3.29 14.17 1.85
CA ALA A 101 -4.73 14.18 1.76
C ALA A 101 -5.25 14.99 0.56
N GLN A 102 -4.62 16.12 0.23
CA GLN A 102 -4.97 16.88 -0.97
C GLN A 102 -4.65 16.10 -2.26
N ALA A 103 -3.52 15.39 -2.31
CA ALA A 103 -3.17 14.56 -3.45
C ALA A 103 -4.18 13.40 -3.65
N VAL A 104 -4.53 12.71 -2.56
CA VAL A 104 -5.55 11.64 -2.58
C VAL A 104 -6.92 12.19 -2.95
N SER A 105 -7.30 13.37 -2.44
CA SER A 105 -8.56 14.05 -2.78
C SER A 105 -8.66 14.34 -4.28
N LYS A 106 -7.59 14.86 -4.88
CA LYS A 106 -7.54 15.14 -6.33
C LYS A 106 -7.67 13.87 -7.19
N THR A 107 -7.03 12.78 -6.77
CA THR A 107 -7.09 11.51 -7.50
C THR A 107 -8.45 10.82 -7.35
N SER A 108 -9.01 10.85 -6.13
CA SER A 108 -10.25 10.15 -5.81
C SER A 108 -11.51 10.91 -6.21
N GLY A 109 -11.43 12.23 -6.30
CA GLY A 109 -12.58 13.11 -6.45
C GLY A 109 -13.35 13.35 -5.14
N LEU A 110 -12.89 12.79 -4.01
CA LEU A 110 -13.45 13.11 -2.69
C LEU A 110 -13.05 14.52 -2.26
N ASP A 111 -13.85 15.15 -1.40
CA ASP A 111 -13.41 16.36 -0.73
C ASP A 111 -12.27 16.08 0.27
N THR A 112 -11.56 17.12 0.68
CA THR A 112 -10.41 17.00 1.58
C THR A 112 -10.78 16.43 2.95
N ASN A 113 -11.98 16.69 3.47
CA ASN A 113 -12.41 16.23 4.78
C ASN A 113 -12.72 14.73 4.76
N GLY A 114 -13.50 14.28 3.77
CA GLY A 114 -13.73 12.86 3.51
C GLY A 114 -12.42 12.11 3.27
N THR A 115 -11.49 12.72 2.52
CA THR A 115 -10.17 12.12 2.29
C THR A 115 -9.35 11.98 3.56
N MET A 116 -9.32 13.02 4.41
CA MET A 116 -8.64 12.96 5.72
C MET A 116 -9.24 11.88 6.61
N LYS A 117 -10.57 11.80 6.71
CA LYS A 117 -11.26 10.74 7.46
C LYS A 117 -10.91 9.35 6.93
N MET A 118 -10.92 9.18 5.61
CA MET A 118 -10.54 7.93 4.98
C MET A 118 -9.12 7.52 5.37
N LEU A 119 -8.14 8.43 5.26
CA LEU A 119 -6.76 8.16 5.66
C LEU A 119 -6.67 7.74 7.14
N GLN A 120 -7.43 8.41 8.01
CA GLN A 120 -7.48 8.10 9.45
C GLN A 120 -8.14 6.75 9.74
N MET A 121 -9.13 6.32 8.96
CA MET A 121 -9.77 5.01 9.10
C MET A 121 -8.90 3.88 8.53
N VAL A 122 -8.21 4.13 7.42
CA VAL A 122 -7.44 3.11 6.71
C VAL A 122 -6.10 2.82 7.41
N ALA A 123 -5.46 3.84 7.99
CA ALA A 123 -4.14 3.67 8.58
C ALA A 123 -4.08 2.60 9.70
N PRO A 124 -5.00 2.56 10.70
CA PRO A 124 -5.02 1.51 11.72
C PRO A 124 -5.26 0.11 11.15
N LEU A 125 -6.07 -0.02 10.08
CA LEU A 125 -6.32 -1.30 9.41
C LEU A 125 -5.07 -1.82 8.71
N VAL A 126 -4.32 -0.95 8.03
CA VAL A 126 -3.04 -1.30 7.39
C VAL A 126 -2.02 -1.74 8.44
N LEU A 127 -1.88 -1.00 9.54
CA LEU A 127 -0.98 -1.40 10.62
C LEU A 127 -1.45 -2.71 11.26
N GLY A 128 -2.75 -2.93 11.44
CA GLY A 128 -3.30 -4.20 11.91
C GLY A 128 -2.92 -5.38 11.02
N ALA A 129 -3.02 -5.21 9.69
CA ALA A 129 -2.59 -6.23 8.73
C ALA A 129 -1.10 -6.51 8.83
N LEU A 130 -0.27 -5.47 8.98
CA LEU A 130 1.18 -5.62 9.19
C LEU A 130 1.50 -6.31 10.52
N GLY A 131 0.82 -5.97 11.60
CA GLY A 131 1.00 -6.61 12.91
C GLY A 131 0.61 -8.08 12.89
N GLN A 132 -0.48 -8.43 12.18
CA GLN A 132 -0.85 -9.82 11.96
C GLN A 132 0.23 -10.56 11.16
N GLN A 133 0.73 -9.99 10.07
CA GLN A 133 1.81 -10.58 9.27
C GLN A 133 3.10 -10.74 10.07
N LYS A 134 3.48 -9.73 10.86
CA LYS A 134 4.63 -9.79 11.78
C LYS A 134 4.50 -10.97 12.73
N LYS A 135 3.35 -11.13 13.39
CA LYS A 135 3.10 -12.24 14.33
C LYS A 135 3.13 -13.60 13.64
N GLN A 136 2.49 -13.72 12.48
CA GLN A 136 2.44 -14.98 11.72
C GLN A 136 3.82 -15.44 11.27
N ASN A 137 4.69 -14.50 10.89
CA ASN A 137 6.03 -14.78 10.40
C ASN A 137 7.11 -14.63 11.49
N ASN A 138 6.74 -14.39 12.75
CA ASN A 138 7.63 -14.12 13.87
C ASN A 138 8.73 -13.09 13.54
N LEU A 139 8.33 -11.97 12.93
CA LEU A 139 9.25 -10.93 12.51
C LEU A 139 9.57 -9.97 13.67
N ASP A 140 10.83 -9.57 13.72
CA ASP A 140 11.32 -8.46 14.53
C ASP A 140 11.47 -7.19 13.67
N ALA A 141 11.90 -6.07 14.30
CA ALA A 141 12.08 -4.79 13.64
C ALA A 141 12.90 -4.87 12.34
N GLY A 142 13.96 -5.68 12.32
CA GLY A 142 14.80 -5.87 11.12
C GLY A 142 14.10 -6.53 9.94
N GLY A 143 13.04 -7.32 10.20
CA GLY A 143 12.22 -7.95 9.15
C GLY A 143 11.10 -7.06 8.62
N LEU A 144 10.79 -5.94 9.30
CA LEU A 144 9.69 -5.06 8.90
C LEU A 144 9.98 -4.31 7.61
N ASN A 145 11.23 -3.92 7.35
CA ASN A 145 11.56 -3.22 6.10
C ASN A 145 11.33 -4.13 4.88
N ALA A 146 11.75 -5.40 4.95
CA ALA A 146 11.49 -6.35 3.87
C ALA A 146 9.99 -6.57 3.63
N LEU A 147 9.21 -6.64 4.72
CA LEU A 147 7.75 -6.77 4.64
C LEU A 147 7.08 -5.56 4.00
N THR A 148 7.42 -4.34 4.45
CA THR A 148 6.84 -3.09 3.92
C THR A 148 7.29 -2.83 2.48
N SER A 149 8.55 -3.14 2.14
CA SER A 149 9.08 -3.08 0.76
C SER A 149 8.34 -4.01 -0.18
N MET A 150 8.13 -5.28 0.23
CA MET A 150 7.38 -6.24 -0.56
C MET A 150 5.94 -5.76 -0.79
N LEU A 151 5.29 -5.23 0.24
CA LEU A 151 3.90 -4.78 0.16
C LEU A 151 3.74 -3.50 -0.68
N ALA A 152 4.65 -2.53 -0.51
CA ALA A 152 4.68 -1.32 -1.32
C ALA A 152 5.01 -1.64 -2.79
N GLY A 153 5.90 -2.59 -3.03
CA GLY A 153 6.24 -3.08 -4.38
C GLY A 153 5.09 -3.84 -5.04
N SER A 154 4.32 -4.61 -4.28
CA SER A 154 3.14 -5.33 -4.80
C SER A 154 2.04 -4.38 -5.24
N LEU A 155 1.79 -3.29 -4.49
CA LEU A 155 0.75 -2.31 -4.82
C LEU A 155 1.19 -1.27 -5.83
N GLY A 156 2.46 -0.85 -5.83
CA GLY A 156 3.07 -0.12 -6.95
C GLY A 156 3.21 -0.98 -8.21
N GLY A 157 3.12 -2.31 -8.05
CA GLY A 157 3.20 -3.32 -9.09
C GLY A 157 1.86 -3.82 -9.61
N ASN A 158 0.72 -3.19 -9.27
CA ASN A 158 -0.57 -3.53 -9.85
C ASN A 158 -0.61 -3.17 -11.36
N GLU A 159 -0.25 -4.16 -12.16
CA GLU A 159 -0.89 -4.62 -13.40
C GLU A 159 -1.00 -3.70 -14.62
N LYS A 160 -0.81 -2.39 -14.53
CA LYS A 160 -0.62 -1.59 -15.75
C LYS A 160 0.80 -1.66 -16.29
N ALA A 161 1.77 -2.02 -15.45
CA ALA A 161 3.13 -2.33 -15.88
C ALA A 161 3.30 -3.82 -16.25
N SER A 162 2.55 -4.75 -15.66
CA SER A 162 2.59 -6.17 -16.07
C SER A 162 1.82 -6.40 -17.38
N GLY A 163 0.72 -5.66 -17.60
CA GLY A 163 0.06 -5.60 -18.91
C GLY A 163 0.93 -4.91 -19.97
N MET A 164 1.61 -3.81 -19.65
CA MET A 164 2.54 -3.17 -20.59
C MET A 164 3.79 -4.03 -20.83
N MET A 165 4.39 -4.60 -19.78
CA MET A 165 5.55 -5.48 -19.90
C MET A 165 5.17 -6.76 -20.63
N GLY A 166 3.96 -7.30 -20.43
CA GLY A 166 3.39 -8.45 -21.14
C GLY A 166 2.99 -8.17 -22.58
N LEU A 167 2.53 -6.95 -22.90
CA LEU A 167 2.32 -6.48 -24.27
C LEU A 167 3.65 -6.19 -24.96
N VAL A 168 4.64 -5.66 -24.24
CA VAL A 168 6.00 -5.43 -24.70
C VAL A 168 6.71 -6.77 -24.90
N THR A 169 6.62 -7.74 -23.98
CA THR A 169 7.16 -9.11 -24.18
C THR A 169 6.43 -9.85 -25.28
N ASN A 170 5.09 -9.77 -25.40
CA ASN A 170 4.38 -10.43 -26.51
C ASN A 170 4.63 -9.76 -27.88
N LEU A 171 5.00 -8.48 -27.90
CA LEU A 171 5.40 -7.77 -29.12
C LEU A 171 6.87 -8.00 -29.47
N LEU A 172 7.75 -8.17 -28.47
CA LEU A 172 9.16 -8.52 -28.62
C LEU A 172 9.38 -10.02 -28.85
N ASP A 173 8.51 -10.90 -28.37
CA ASP A 173 8.51 -12.36 -28.55
C ASP A 173 7.71 -12.80 -29.79
N ALA A 174 7.74 -11.98 -30.84
CA ALA A 174 7.02 -12.23 -32.09
C ALA A 174 7.59 -13.44 -32.87
N ASN A 175 8.74 -14.00 -32.47
CA ASN A 175 9.41 -15.14 -33.10
C ASN A 175 9.55 -16.39 -32.20
N LYS A 176 9.13 -16.37 -30.91
CA LYS A 176 9.05 -17.55 -30.02
C LYS A 176 10.32 -18.41 -29.94
N ASP A 177 11.50 -17.83 -29.76
CA ASP A 177 12.75 -18.61 -29.67
C ASP A 177 13.34 -18.75 -28.25
N GLY A 178 12.84 -17.98 -27.29
CA GLY A 178 13.07 -18.20 -25.85
C GLY A 178 14.46 -17.85 -25.32
N ASN A 179 15.29 -17.06 -26.02
CA ASN A 179 16.64 -16.73 -25.56
C ASN A 179 16.98 -15.23 -25.57
N VAL A 180 16.48 -14.49 -24.58
CA VAL A 180 16.78 -13.05 -24.41
C VAL A 180 18.24 -12.72 -24.04
N MET A 181 19.02 -13.72 -23.62
CA MET A 181 20.41 -13.53 -23.16
C MET A 181 21.42 -13.45 -24.31
N ASP A 182 21.14 -14.11 -25.45
CA ASP A 182 22.07 -14.17 -26.59
C ASP A 182 22.13 -12.82 -27.33
N ASP A 183 21.01 -12.11 -27.44
CA ASP A 183 20.91 -10.83 -28.17
C ASP A 183 21.53 -9.65 -27.40
N ILE A 184 21.45 -9.66 -26.06
CA ILE A 184 22.11 -8.66 -25.21
C ILE A 184 23.63 -8.85 -25.27
N MET A 185 24.10 -10.10 -25.27
CA MET A 185 25.52 -10.41 -25.38
C MET A 185 26.09 -10.04 -26.76
N GLY A 186 25.28 -10.17 -27.82
CA GLY A 186 25.59 -9.71 -29.17
C GLY A 186 25.71 -8.19 -29.31
N MET A 187 24.85 -7.40 -28.66
CA MET A 187 24.95 -5.93 -28.69
C MET A 187 26.12 -5.37 -27.87
N VAL A 188 26.45 -5.99 -26.73
CA VAL A 188 27.61 -5.60 -25.90
C VAL A 188 28.93 -5.95 -26.58
N GLY A 189 29.02 -7.10 -27.26
CA GLY A 189 30.20 -7.48 -28.04
C GLY A 189 30.45 -6.58 -29.26
N LYS A 190 29.38 -6.07 -29.88
CA LYS A 190 29.46 -5.23 -31.09
C LYS A 190 29.85 -3.78 -30.81
N PHE A 191 29.74 -3.31 -29.56
CA PHE A 191 30.19 -1.98 -29.14
C PHE A 191 31.66 -1.93 -28.69
N LEU A 192 32.30 -3.08 -28.49
CA LEU A 192 33.73 -3.18 -28.12
C LEU A 192 34.65 -3.73 -29.23
N SER A 193 34.11 -4.12 -30.38
CA SER A 193 34.90 -4.65 -31.50
C SER A 193 34.95 -3.75 -32.74
N GLY A 194 34.43 -2.53 -32.67
CA GLY A 194 34.53 -1.54 -33.76
C GLY A 194 35.68 -0.57 -33.54
N LYS A 195 36.88 -0.93 -34.04
CA LYS A 195 37.82 0.04 -34.60
C LYS A 195 37.53 0.18 -36.09
#